data_AF-A0A7L4P9U2-F1
#
_entry.id   AF-A0A7L4P9U2-F1
#
_cell.length_a   1.000
_cell.length_b   1.000
_cell.length_c   1.000
_cell.angle_alpha   90.00
_cell.angle_beta   90.00
_cell.angle_gamma   90.00
#
_symmetry.space_group_name_H-M   'P 1'
#
loop_
_entity.id
_entity.type
_entity.pdbx_description
1 polymer ?
#
loop_
_entity_poly.entity_id
_entity_poly.type
_entity_poly.pdbx_seq_one_letter_code
_entity_poly.pdbx_strand_id
1 'polypeptide(L)'
;MLSFDHVVEKFCLCDVEMYLKVKDGIVVGPSHFAGIKVEEVLKKAKGVVVRTTHGGFEHVFVIKRSAYLKKAAPVALAAVTV
;
A
#
# COMPACT_ATOMS: atom_id res chain seq x y z
N MET A 1 8.02 9.27 -1.84
CA MET A 1 6.91 8.30 -2.02
C MET A 1 7.51 6.97 -2.44
N LEU A 2 7.11 5.84 -1.87
CA LEU A 2 7.70 4.52 -2.19
C LEU A 2 7.22 4.04 -3.56
N SER A 3 8.07 3.40 -4.36
CA SER A 3 7.68 2.73 -5.61
C SER A 3 7.15 1.32 -5.35
N PHE A 4 6.47 0.72 -6.33
CA PHE A 4 5.96 -0.65 -6.23
C PHE A 4 7.09 -1.65 -5.92
N ASP A 5 8.17 -1.61 -6.70
CA ASP A 5 9.30 -2.54 -6.53
C ASP A 5 9.94 -2.40 -5.14
N HIS A 6 10.10 -1.17 -4.65
CA HIS A 6 10.63 -0.92 -3.31
C HIS A 6 9.73 -1.53 -2.24
N VAL A 7 8.40 -1.44 -2.39
CA VAL A 7 7.46 -2.02 -1.43
C VAL A 7 7.58 -3.55 -1.42
N VAL A 8 7.58 -4.18 -2.60
CA VAL A 8 7.65 -5.64 -2.73
C VAL A 8 9.00 -6.20 -2.27
N GLU A 9 10.10 -5.48 -2.50
CA GLU A 9 11.44 -5.90 -2.09
C GLU A 9 11.64 -5.78 -0.57
N LYS A 10 11.16 -4.69 0.05
CA LYS A 10 11.43 -4.42 1.47
C LYS A 10 10.42 -5.03 2.43
N PHE A 11 9.16 -5.14 2.04
CA PHE A 11 8.11 -5.60 2.93
C PHE A 11 7.75 -7.05 2.65
N CYS A 12 7.83 -7.86 3.71
CA CYS A 12 7.46 -9.25 3.65
C CYS A 12 5.92 -9.37 3.69
N LEU A 13 5.35 -10.49 3.24
CA LEU A 13 3.91 -10.74 3.33
C LEU A 13 3.39 -10.64 4.79
N CYS A 14 4.21 -10.96 5.79
CA CYS A 14 3.84 -10.84 7.20
C CYS A 14 3.78 -9.39 7.72
N ASP A 15 4.38 -8.44 7.00
CA ASP A 15 4.34 -7.01 7.30
C ASP A 15 3.14 -6.31 6.65
N VAL A 16 2.58 -6.90 5.59
CA VAL A 16 1.43 -6.38 4.85
C VAL A 16 0.15 -6.97 5.43
N GLU A 17 -0.70 -6.12 5.99
CA GLU A 17 -2.01 -6.54 6.53
C GLU A 17 -3.03 -6.74 5.42
N MET A 18 -2.94 -5.94 4.37
CA MET A 18 -3.88 -5.98 3.25
C MET A 18 -3.21 -5.45 2.00
N TYR A 19 -3.54 -6.05 0.87
CA TYR A 19 -3.13 -5.60 -0.45
C TYR A 19 -4.37 -5.51 -1.34
N LEU A 20 -4.53 -4.40 -2.05
CA LEU A 20 -5.59 -4.16 -3.01
C LEU A 20 -4.99 -3.77 -4.35
N LYS A 21 -5.50 -4.37 -5.42
CA LYS A 21 -5.30 -3.93 -6.79
C LYS A 21 -6.52 -3.13 -7.21
N VAL A 22 -6.32 -1.92 -7.68
CA VAL A 22 -7.36 -0.92 -7.93
C VAL A 22 -7.24 -0.41 -9.35
N LYS A 23 -8.39 -0.19 -9.98
CA LYS A 23 -8.51 0.46 -11.29
C LYS A 23 -9.65 1.47 -11.19
N ASP A 24 -9.38 2.73 -11.57
CA ASP A 24 -10.36 3.81 -11.56
C ASP A 24 -11.07 3.96 -10.19
N GLY A 25 -10.33 3.81 -9.09
CA GLY A 25 -10.84 3.89 -7.71
C GLY A 25 -11.65 2.67 -7.23
N ILE A 26 -11.86 1.68 -8.10
CA ILE A 26 -12.55 0.43 -7.79
C ILE A 26 -11.56 -0.70 -7.58
N VAL A 27 -11.74 -1.47 -6.51
CA VAL A 27 -10.92 -2.65 -6.26
C VAL A 27 -11.24 -3.71 -7.32
N VAL A 28 -10.22 -4.15 -8.03
CA VAL A 28 -10.30 -5.28 -9.00
C VAL A 28 -9.76 -6.57 -8.41
N GLY A 29 -9.03 -6.49 -7.29
CA GLY A 29 -8.58 -7.65 -6.54
C GLY A 29 -8.04 -7.27 -5.17
N PRO A 30 -8.03 -8.19 -4.20
CA PRO A 30 -8.48 -9.58 -4.27
C PRO A 30 -10.02 -9.72 -4.35
N SER A 31 -10.53 -10.88 -4.81
CA SER A 31 -11.94 -11.08 -5.20
C SER A 31 -12.96 -10.75 -4.11
N HIS A 32 -12.61 -10.93 -2.83
CA HIS A 32 -13.49 -10.62 -1.71
C HIS A 32 -13.74 -9.12 -1.50
N PHE A 33 -12.93 -8.25 -2.11
CA PHE A 33 -13.14 -6.81 -2.14
C PHE A 33 -13.47 -6.29 -3.55
N ALA A 34 -13.52 -7.15 -4.57
CA ALA A 34 -13.71 -6.73 -5.94
C ALA A 34 -15.06 -6.02 -6.13
N GLY A 35 -15.06 -4.92 -6.89
CA GLY A 35 -16.23 -4.07 -7.13
C GLY A 35 -16.52 -3.04 -6.04
N ILE A 36 -15.79 -3.08 -4.93
CA ILE A 36 -15.93 -2.09 -3.84
C ILE A 36 -15.01 -0.90 -4.10
N LYS A 37 -15.45 0.31 -3.72
CA LYS A 37 -14.58 1.50 -3.73
C LYS A 37 -13.42 1.33 -2.76
N VAL A 38 -12.20 1.66 -3.21
CA VAL A 38 -10.98 1.52 -2.40
C VAL A 38 -11.10 2.25 -1.05
N GLU A 39 -11.73 3.42 -1.03
CA GLU A 39 -11.92 4.24 0.17
C GLU A 39 -12.76 3.53 1.23
N GLU A 40 -13.80 2.80 0.84
CA GLU A 40 -14.65 2.04 1.78
C GLU A 40 -13.88 0.89 2.43
N VAL A 41 -13.01 0.23 1.67
CA VAL A 41 -12.15 -0.84 2.20
C VAL A 41 -11.11 -0.25 3.16
N LEU A 42 -10.53 0.90 2.82
CA LEU A 42 -9.49 1.55 3.62
C LEU A 42 -9.98 2.16 4.92
N LYS A 43 -11.29 2.47 5.07
CA LYS A 43 -11.86 2.93 6.36
C LYS A 43 -11.62 1.95 7.51
N LYS A 44 -11.45 0.66 7.22
CA LYS A 44 -11.23 -0.40 8.21
C LYS A 44 -9.74 -0.73 8.41
N ALA A 45 -8.85 -0.11 7.64
CA ALA A 45 -7.42 -0.36 7.70
C ALA A 45 -6.80 0.25 8.97
N LYS A 46 -5.94 -0.50 9.66
CA LYS A 46 -5.22 -0.06 10.88
C LYS A 46 -3.74 0.24 10.63
N GLY A 47 -3.23 -0.13 9.46
CA GLY A 47 -1.85 0.10 9.05
C GLY A 47 -1.61 1.42 8.29
N VAL A 48 -0.37 1.60 7.85
CA VAL A 48 0.05 2.69 6.98
C VAL A 48 -0.33 2.33 5.54
N VAL A 49 -1.11 3.19 4.90
CA VAL A 49 -1.52 3.01 3.51
C VAL A 49 -0.43 3.54 2.57
N VAL A 50 0.09 2.68 1.71
CA VAL A 50 1.04 3.02 0.66
C VAL A 50 0.38 2.75 -0.69
N ARG A 51 0.26 3.79 -1.51
CA ARG A 51 -0.30 3.71 -2.86
C ARG A 51 0.81 3.83 -3.87
N THR A 52 0.83 2.92 -4.83
CA THR A 52 1.82 2.87 -5.91
C THR A 52 1.11 2.57 -7.23
N THR A 53 1.71 2.93 -8.36
CA THR A 53 1.14 2.63 -9.68
C THR A 53 2.07 1.71 -10.43
N HIS A 54 1.54 0.60 -10.95
CA HIS A 54 2.32 -0.38 -11.70
C HIS A 54 1.42 -1.12 -12.70
N GLY A 55 1.93 -1.35 -13.92
CA GLY A 55 1.19 -2.07 -14.97
C GLY A 55 -0.19 -1.49 -15.34
N GLY A 56 -0.38 -0.18 -15.16
CA GLY A 56 -1.67 0.48 -15.41
C GLY A 56 -2.72 0.31 -14.30
N PHE A 57 -2.32 -0.20 -13.13
CA PHE A 57 -3.16 -0.33 -11.96
C PHE A 57 -2.58 0.44 -10.78
N GLU A 58 -3.46 0.86 -9.87
CA GLU A 58 -3.05 1.32 -8.56
C GLU A 58 -2.95 0.10 -7.62
N HIS A 59 -1.82 0.00 -6.92
CA HIS A 59 -1.52 -1.03 -5.95
C HIS A 59 -1.46 -0.39 -4.58
N VAL A 60 -2.40 -0.77 -3.73
CA VAL A 60 -2.56 -0.24 -2.37
C VAL A 60 -2.13 -1.29 -1.36
N PHE A 61 -1.08 -0.97 -0.61
CA PHE A 61 -0.55 -1.81 0.46
C PHE A 61 -0.90 -1.17 1.80
N VAL A 62 -1.51 -1.95 2.68
CA VAL A 62 -1.68 -1.58 4.10
C VAL A 62 -0.61 -2.31 4.87
N ILE A 63 0.38 -1.55 5.34
CA ILE A 63 1.57 -2.07 6.00
C ILE A 63 1.45 -1.86 7.50
N LYS A 64 1.81 -2.86 8.31
CA LYS A 64 1.88 -2.73 9.76
C LYS A 64 2.76 -1.52 10.13
N ARG A 65 2.25 -0.66 11.00
CA ARG A 65 2.95 0.58 11.39
C ARG A 65 4.37 0.34 11.92
N SER A 66 4.57 -0.74 12.69
CA SER A 66 5.88 -1.13 13.21
C SER A 66 6.87 -1.52 12.10
N ALA A 67 6.41 -2.26 11.09
CA ALA A 67 7.22 -2.65 9.94
C ALA A 67 7.55 -1.43 9.07
N TYR A 68 6.57 -0.56 8.82
CA TYR A 68 6.78 0.68 8.07
C TYR A 68 7.86 1.56 8.70
N LEU A 69 7.80 1.78 10.01
CA LEU A 69 8.81 2.58 10.71
C LEU A 69 10.20 1.92 10.67
N LYS A 70 10.30 0.60 10.82
CA LYS A 70 11.60 -0.08 10.80
C LYS A 70 12.25 -0.10 9.40
N LYS A 71 11.45 -0.23 8.35
CA LYS A 71 11.93 -0.56 7.00
C LYS A 71 11.86 0.61 6.00
N ALA A 72 10.99 1.59 6.26
CA ALA A 72 10.79 2.76 5.40
C ALA A 72 11.09 4.11 6.06
N ALA A 73 11.24 4.21 7.39
CA ALA A 73 11.57 5.48 8.04
C ALA A 73 12.85 6.18 7.53
N PRO A 74 13.95 5.49 7.17
CA PRO A 74 15.11 6.21 6.62
C PRO A 74 14.82 6.87 5.25
N VAL A 75 13.81 6.38 4.51
CA VAL A 75 13.46 6.89 3.17
C VAL A 75 12.37 7.98 3.25
N ALA A 76 11.49 7.92 4.25
CA ALA A 76 10.45 8.93 4.46
C ALA A 76 11.03 10.28 4.95
N LEU A 77 12.09 10.28 5.75
CA LEU A 77 12.77 11.51 6.17
C LEU A 77 13.55 12.18 5.03
N ALA A 78 14.13 11.41 4.10
CA ALA A 78 14.88 11.95 2.98
C ALA A 78 14.00 12.67 1.93
N ALA A 79 12.68 12.42 1.94
CA ALA A 79 11.73 13.05 1.00
C ALA A 79 11.11 14.36 1.53
N VAL A 80 11.51 14.82 2.73
CA VAL A 80 11.06 16.08 3.33
C VAL A 80 12.26 17.02 3.48
N THR A 81 12.92 17.30 2.36
CA THR A 81 13.84 18.44 2.23
C THR A 81 13.65 19.05 0.85
N VAL A 82 12.65 19.93 0.73
CA VAL A 82 12.57 21.01 -0.28
C VAL A 82 11.91 22.20 0.41
#